data_AF-A0A8H5PQZ0-F1
#
_entry.id   AF-A0A8H5PQZ0-F1
#
_cell.length_a   1.000
_cell.length_b   1.000
_cell.length_c   1.000
_cell.angle_alpha   90.00
_cell.angle_beta   90.00
_cell.angle_gamma   90.00
#
_symmetry.space_group_name_H-M   'P 1'
#
loop_
_entity.id
_entity.type
_entity.pdbx_description
1 polymer ?
#
loop_
_entity_poly.entity_id
_entity_poly.type
_entity_poly.pdbx_seq_one_letter_code
_entity_poly.pdbx_strand_id
1 'polypeptide(L)'
;MAESKPVIAIVPGGFCSPEVYQPVANILEQDGFTVIIPRLTVTKTLTSKDPTSTEFKDLSNKGLLDDVKEIHDRLASELEKGSEVVIFGHSYGSLPGLLAIEGHTVAERKAKGLSGGIKGYVAVAGMGSSTCDAAKPLFFSDLPPERRDEAWKLVLGSQSQKSLSDVSDFINSDATIPKTYVLCEKDQTVPPELQEMLIQAGGFDKVEKLSSGHFPFVSQFLRRIIRQNRVSLYYNSDDGFTQDETGSPVYLLASSTIAIMKFTLYFSALTALLTPITAQKLSGSAQGFAQGVTGGGSAAAVTPKNIQELVTYLTDKTPRVIVLDRTYDFIGSEGTVKEKGCAPWKTGAGCQLAINAAGNWCGDNPKVDVTYSKAGTSGINVASDKTIIGVGNKGIIKGKGLRFVNVKNIIVQNIHITNLNPQYVWGGDAFTFSGTSKIWIDHCTTSLLGRQHYVFGRDKSTGITLSNNHIDGRTQWSAGCDGYHYWTIEMVGQGDQITLQNNLIEHTAGRGPALSATTFLHAVNNVWRDINGHAIEGDTAGKGLFEGNVFQNVKQVVVPDFKGQLNSCPDNAAASATQQYLGRVCQGNIFISSGAFNRKDTGFMSDFKGLPIARSTQATTAQSKVPGNAGFGKI
;
A
#
# COMPACT_ATOMS: atom_id res chain seq x y z
N MET A 1 -26.20 -30.69 22.59
CA MET A 1 -25.95 -29.75 23.70
C MET A 1 -26.42 -28.38 23.27
N ALA A 2 -26.73 -27.46 24.18
CA ALA A 2 -26.96 -26.06 23.78
C ALA A 2 -25.63 -25.46 23.25
N GLU A 3 -25.70 -24.68 22.17
CA GLU A 3 -24.51 -23.99 21.64
C GLU A 3 -24.07 -22.90 22.63
N SER A 4 -22.78 -22.88 23.00
CA SER A 4 -22.23 -21.88 23.90
C SER A 4 -22.27 -20.51 23.23
N LYS A 5 -22.81 -19.49 23.92
CA LYS A 5 -22.83 -18.13 23.38
C LYS A 5 -21.41 -17.63 23.12
N PRO A 6 -21.16 -16.92 22.01
CA PRO A 6 -19.83 -16.38 21.73
C PRO A 6 -19.48 -15.27 22.73
N VAL A 7 -18.18 -15.09 22.95
CA VAL A 7 -17.63 -13.95 23.69
C VAL A 7 -17.76 -12.70 22.82
N ILE A 8 -18.25 -11.61 23.41
CA ILE A 8 -18.42 -10.32 22.72
C ILE A 8 -17.25 -9.40 23.08
N ALA A 9 -16.41 -9.08 22.10
CA ALA A 9 -15.23 -8.23 22.28
C ALA A 9 -15.52 -6.81 21.76
N ILE A 10 -15.85 -5.87 22.65
CA ILE A 10 -16.17 -4.49 22.28
C ILE A 10 -14.87 -3.68 22.28
N VAL A 11 -14.34 -3.37 21.11
CA VAL A 11 -13.08 -2.62 20.93
C VAL A 11 -13.40 -1.11 20.90
N PRO A 12 -12.91 -0.32 21.88
CA PRO A 12 -13.25 1.10 21.99
C PRO A 12 -12.89 1.98 20.78
N GLY A 13 -13.67 3.05 20.60
CA GLY A 13 -13.37 4.12 19.65
C GLY A 13 -12.17 4.99 20.01
N GLY A 14 -11.82 5.87 19.09
CA GLY A 14 -10.75 6.84 19.29
C GLY A 14 -11.09 7.77 20.45
N PHE A 15 -10.10 8.15 21.25
CA PHE A 15 -10.30 8.94 22.48
C PHE A 15 -11.26 8.30 23.51
N CYS A 16 -11.66 7.03 23.39
CA CYS A 16 -12.66 6.42 24.29
C CYS A 16 -12.03 5.61 25.42
N SER A 17 -12.62 5.65 26.61
CA SER A 17 -12.32 4.69 27.66
C SER A 17 -13.27 3.46 27.60
N PRO A 18 -12.88 2.28 28.11
CA PRO A 18 -13.76 1.11 28.22
C PRO A 18 -15.08 1.40 28.96
N GLU A 19 -15.05 2.31 29.93
CA GLU A 19 -16.19 2.68 30.76
C GLU A 19 -17.36 3.28 29.94
N VAL A 20 -17.10 3.86 28.76
CA VAL A 20 -18.13 4.30 27.79
C VAL A 20 -19.07 3.16 27.39
N TYR A 21 -18.57 1.93 27.32
CA TYR A 21 -19.28 0.76 26.80
C TYR A 21 -19.88 -0.12 27.90
N GLN A 22 -19.55 0.14 29.18
CA GLN A 22 -20.03 -0.65 30.31
C GLN A 22 -21.57 -0.74 30.40
N PRO A 23 -22.38 0.31 30.10
CA PRO A 23 -23.84 0.18 30.08
C PRO A 23 -24.35 -0.86 29.06
N VAL A 24 -23.65 -1.06 27.95
CA VAL A 24 -24.00 -2.07 26.93
C VAL A 24 -23.47 -3.44 27.32
N ALA A 25 -22.27 -3.51 27.91
CA ALA A 25 -21.72 -4.75 28.46
C ALA A 25 -22.63 -5.36 29.55
N ASN A 26 -23.08 -4.54 30.50
CA ASN A 26 -24.01 -4.98 31.56
C ASN A 26 -25.30 -5.61 31.01
N ILE A 27 -25.79 -5.17 29.84
CA ILE A 27 -26.99 -5.71 29.19
C ILE A 27 -26.68 -7.06 28.51
N LEU A 28 -25.53 -7.15 27.84
CA LEU A 28 -25.05 -8.40 27.23
C LEU A 28 -24.78 -9.47 28.30
N GLU A 29 -24.19 -9.09 29.44
CA GLU A 29 -23.96 -9.96 30.60
C GLU A 29 -25.28 -10.44 31.23
N GLN A 30 -26.30 -9.56 31.34
CA GLN A 30 -27.66 -9.93 31.74
C GLN A 30 -28.34 -10.88 30.75
N ASP A 31 -28.14 -10.68 29.44
CA ASP A 31 -28.57 -11.63 28.39
C ASP A 31 -27.65 -12.88 28.34
N GLY A 32 -26.64 -13.02 29.22
CA GLY A 32 -25.83 -14.22 29.40
C GLY A 32 -24.63 -14.38 28.44
N PHE A 33 -24.10 -13.29 27.90
CA PHE A 33 -22.85 -13.28 27.12
C PHE A 33 -21.65 -12.92 28.00
N THR A 34 -20.49 -13.54 27.77
CA THR A 34 -19.21 -13.04 28.26
C THR A 34 -18.80 -11.81 27.45
N VAL A 35 -18.48 -10.69 28.09
CA VAL A 35 -18.06 -9.45 27.42
C VAL A 35 -16.62 -9.09 27.78
N ILE A 36 -15.85 -8.63 26.79
CA ILE A 36 -14.46 -8.17 26.97
C ILE A 36 -14.33 -6.78 26.33
N ILE A 37 -13.76 -5.83 27.08
CA ILE A 37 -13.53 -4.45 26.64
C ILE A 37 -12.04 -4.12 26.90
N PRO A 38 -11.15 -4.21 25.89
CA PRO A 38 -9.72 -3.89 26.04
C PRO A 38 -9.52 -2.40 26.28
N ARG A 39 -8.46 -2.01 27.03
CA ARG A 39 -8.10 -0.59 27.21
C ARG A 39 -7.02 -0.21 26.21
N LEU A 40 -7.43 0.41 25.11
CA LEU A 40 -6.53 0.73 24.00
C LEU A 40 -5.36 1.63 24.44
N THR A 41 -4.16 1.14 24.14
CA THR A 41 -2.87 1.70 24.54
C THR A 41 -2.63 3.10 23.97
N VAL A 42 -3.18 3.37 22.79
CA VAL A 42 -3.05 4.65 22.08
C VAL A 42 -3.88 5.77 22.68
N THR A 43 -4.73 5.50 23.68
CA THR A 43 -5.65 6.48 24.30
C THR A 43 -5.35 6.70 25.77
N LYS A 44 -5.27 7.97 26.21
CA LYS A 44 -5.02 8.29 27.63
C LYS A 44 -5.47 9.70 27.98
N THR A 45 -5.89 9.91 29.23
CA THR A 45 -5.89 11.25 29.83
C THR A 45 -4.48 11.55 30.33
N LEU A 46 -3.78 12.47 29.65
CA LEU A 46 -2.44 12.92 30.06
C LEU A 46 -2.53 13.87 31.27
N THR A 47 -1.58 13.73 32.20
CA THR A 47 -1.38 14.66 33.33
C THR A 47 -0.70 15.96 32.88
N SER A 48 0.06 15.93 31.78
CA SER A 48 0.63 17.10 31.12
C SER A 48 0.62 16.93 29.60
N LYS A 49 0.29 18.02 28.88
CA LYS A 49 0.41 18.09 27.41
C LYS A 49 1.82 18.50 26.94
N ASP A 50 2.80 18.60 27.85
CA ASP A 50 4.21 18.89 27.52
C ASP A 50 4.84 17.74 26.70
N PRO A 51 5.27 17.98 25.44
CA PRO A 51 5.91 16.97 24.59
C PRO A 51 7.25 16.44 25.12
N THR A 52 7.88 17.13 26.08
CA THR A 52 9.11 16.67 26.72
C THR A 52 8.86 15.65 27.83
N SER A 53 7.62 15.56 28.35
CA SER A 53 7.27 14.65 29.44
C SER A 53 7.32 13.18 29.04
N THR A 54 7.67 12.30 29.98
CA THR A 54 7.73 10.84 29.77
C THR A 54 6.37 10.28 29.38
N GLU A 55 5.28 10.82 29.94
CA GLU A 55 3.92 10.35 29.68
C GLU A 55 3.45 10.68 28.26
N PHE A 56 3.69 11.91 27.79
CA PHE A 56 3.40 12.28 26.40
C PHE A 56 4.23 11.41 25.44
N LYS A 57 5.51 11.21 25.74
CA LYS A 57 6.42 10.40 24.91
C LYS A 57 5.97 8.94 24.81
N ASP A 58 5.62 8.30 25.92
CA ASP A 58 5.13 6.92 25.90
C ASP A 58 3.85 6.80 25.06
N LEU A 59 2.88 7.69 25.26
CA LEU A 59 1.64 7.72 24.46
C LEU A 59 1.92 7.94 22.98
N SER A 60 2.77 8.93 22.62
CA SER A 60 3.06 9.28 21.22
C SER A 60 3.77 8.19 20.43
N ASN A 61 4.41 7.23 21.12
CA ASN A 61 5.07 6.09 20.49
C ASN A 61 4.12 4.91 20.23
N LYS A 62 2.93 4.85 20.87
CA LYS A 62 1.96 3.77 20.64
C LYS A 62 1.37 3.87 19.24
N GLY A 63 1.30 2.74 18.56
CA GLY A 63 0.73 2.59 17.23
C GLY A 63 -0.44 1.61 17.18
N LEU A 64 -0.96 1.38 15.97
CA LEU A 64 -2.11 0.51 15.73
C LEU A 64 -1.85 -0.93 16.21
N LEU A 65 -0.61 -1.42 16.11
CA LEU A 65 -0.23 -2.79 16.48
C LEU A 65 -0.09 -3.01 17.99
N ASP A 66 0.14 -1.96 18.78
CA ASP A 66 0.12 -2.05 20.26
C ASP A 66 -1.30 -2.39 20.75
N ASP A 67 -2.32 -1.81 20.10
CA ASP A 67 -3.73 -2.11 20.38
C ASP A 67 -4.16 -3.50 19.90
N VAL A 68 -3.66 -3.96 18.74
CA VAL A 68 -3.87 -5.36 18.29
C VAL A 68 -3.31 -6.34 19.31
N LYS A 69 -2.13 -6.05 19.88
CA LYS A 69 -1.54 -6.87 20.94
C LYS A 69 -2.41 -6.87 22.21
N GLU A 70 -2.88 -5.71 22.67
CA GLU A 70 -3.81 -5.63 23.82
C GLU A 70 -5.09 -6.44 23.54
N ILE A 71 -5.69 -6.35 22.35
CA ILE A 71 -6.86 -7.18 21.99
C ILE A 71 -6.53 -8.68 22.09
N HIS A 72 -5.38 -9.12 21.56
CA HIS A 72 -4.94 -10.51 21.65
C HIS A 72 -4.66 -10.96 23.09
N ASP A 73 -3.96 -10.16 23.89
CA ASP A 73 -3.69 -10.44 25.31
C ASP A 73 -5.00 -10.59 26.10
N ARG A 74 -5.98 -9.71 25.86
CA ARG A 74 -7.30 -9.74 26.52
C ARG A 74 -8.18 -10.91 26.07
N LEU A 75 -8.01 -11.42 24.84
CA LEU A 75 -8.76 -12.57 24.31
C LEU A 75 -8.09 -13.92 24.60
N ALA A 76 -6.80 -13.96 24.95
CA ALA A 76 -6.01 -15.19 25.06
C ALA A 76 -6.69 -16.29 25.88
N SER A 77 -7.10 -15.99 27.12
CA SER A 77 -7.73 -16.99 28.02
C SER A 77 -9.05 -17.55 27.50
N GLU A 78 -9.83 -16.79 26.74
CA GLU A 78 -11.07 -17.28 26.13
C GLU A 78 -10.77 -18.15 24.89
N LEU A 79 -9.81 -17.75 24.07
CA LEU A 79 -9.35 -18.54 22.94
C LEU A 79 -8.72 -19.88 23.40
N GLU A 80 -8.01 -19.90 24.54
CA GLU A 80 -7.47 -21.11 25.17
C GLU A 80 -8.55 -22.07 25.70
N LYS A 81 -9.65 -21.54 26.26
CA LYS A 81 -10.84 -22.35 26.63
C LYS A 81 -11.56 -22.93 25.42
N GLY A 82 -11.25 -22.45 24.22
CA GLY A 82 -11.93 -22.81 22.98
C GLY A 82 -13.18 -21.99 22.70
N SER A 83 -13.37 -20.87 23.39
CA SER A 83 -14.48 -19.94 23.14
C SER A 83 -14.40 -19.35 21.73
N GLU A 84 -15.56 -19.18 21.09
CA GLU A 84 -15.66 -18.40 19.86
C GLU A 84 -15.94 -16.93 20.17
N VAL A 85 -15.38 -16.01 19.38
CA VAL A 85 -15.41 -14.56 19.65
C VAL A 85 -16.09 -13.80 18.51
N VAL A 86 -16.90 -12.79 18.82
CA VAL A 86 -17.37 -11.78 17.87
C VAL A 86 -16.80 -10.42 18.27
N ILE A 87 -16.04 -9.79 17.36
CA ILE A 87 -15.44 -8.47 17.60
C ILE A 87 -16.39 -7.37 17.14
N PHE A 88 -16.65 -6.39 18.02
CA PHE A 88 -17.39 -5.16 17.73
C PHE A 88 -16.41 -3.98 17.82
N GLY A 89 -15.90 -3.51 16.68
CA GLY A 89 -14.98 -2.38 16.61
C GLY A 89 -15.71 -1.07 16.30
N HIS A 90 -15.70 -0.13 17.25
CA HIS A 90 -16.30 1.20 17.08
C HIS A 90 -15.27 2.21 16.57
N SER A 91 -15.61 3.04 15.57
CA SER A 91 -14.80 4.19 15.13
C SER A 91 -13.35 3.79 14.78
N TYR A 92 -12.34 4.40 15.40
CA TYR A 92 -10.94 3.95 15.30
C TYR A 92 -10.75 2.47 15.69
N GLY A 93 -11.48 1.97 16.70
CA GLY A 93 -11.47 0.58 17.17
C GLY A 93 -11.90 -0.45 16.11
N SER A 94 -12.55 -0.02 15.03
CA SER A 94 -12.75 -0.86 13.84
C SER A 94 -11.41 -1.30 13.22
N LEU A 95 -10.33 -0.52 13.34
CA LEU A 95 -9.03 -0.85 12.75
C LEU A 95 -8.28 -1.94 13.54
N PRO A 96 -7.92 -1.78 14.83
CA PRO A 96 -7.23 -2.86 15.55
C PRO A 96 -8.16 -4.07 15.77
N GLY A 97 -9.49 -3.86 15.83
CA GLY A 97 -10.47 -4.93 15.85
C GLY A 97 -10.50 -5.79 14.58
N LEU A 98 -10.36 -5.17 13.39
CA LEU A 98 -10.16 -5.87 12.12
C LEU A 98 -8.83 -6.62 12.11
N LEU A 99 -7.72 -5.95 12.43
CA LEU A 99 -6.37 -6.54 12.38
C LEU A 99 -6.23 -7.74 13.34
N ALA A 100 -6.90 -7.71 14.50
CA ALA A 100 -6.88 -8.81 15.46
C ALA A 100 -7.47 -10.14 14.93
N ILE A 101 -8.15 -10.12 13.78
CA ILE A 101 -8.71 -11.31 13.11
C ILE A 101 -7.60 -12.16 12.46
N GLU A 102 -6.53 -11.54 11.95
CA GLU A 102 -5.53 -12.22 11.12
C GLU A 102 -4.85 -13.39 11.85
N GLY A 103 -4.98 -14.61 11.32
CA GLY A 103 -4.43 -15.82 11.93
C GLY A 103 -5.23 -16.37 13.12
N HIS A 104 -6.31 -15.71 13.54
CA HIS A 104 -7.05 -15.97 14.77
C HIS A 104 -8.53 -16.37 14.55
N THR A 105 -8.97 -16.54 13.30
CA THR A 105 -10.31 -17.08 13.01
C THR A 105 -10.46 -18.53 13.49
N VAL A 106 -11.70 -18.98 13.66
CA VAL A 106 -12.01 -20.38 14.03
C VAL A 106 -11.39 -21.37 13.03
N ALA A 107 -11.39 -21.05 11.74
CA ALA A 107 -10.80 -21.89 10.69
C ALA A 107 -9.27 -21.98 10.80
N GLU A 108 -8.58 -20.86 10.98
CA GLU A 108 -7.12 -20.81 11.10
C GLU A 108 -6.63 -21.46 12.39
N ARG A 109 -7.36 -21.28 13.51
CA ARG A 109 -7.04 -21.95 14.77
C ARG A 109 -7.26 -23.46 14.68
N LYS A 110 -8.36 -23.91 14.09
CA LYS A 110 -8.60 -25.33 13.80
C LYS A 110 -7.51 -25.95 12.92
N ALA A 111 -7.03 -25.21 11.90
CA ALA A 111 -5.91 -25.64 11.06
C ALA A 111 -4.56 -25.76 11.82
N LYS A 112 -4.41 -25.03 12.94
CA LYS A 112 -3.28 -25.13 13.88
C LYS A 112 -3.49 -26.18 14.99
N GLY A 113 -4.59 -26.95 14.95
CA GLY A 113 -4.96 -27.90 16.01
C GLY A 113 -5.52 -27.27 17.28
N LEU A 114 -5.87 -25.98 17.25
CA LEU A 114 -6.39 -25.21 18.38
C LEU A 114 -7.92 -25.10 18.33
N SER A 115 -8.55 -25.03 19.51
CA SER A 115 -9.98 -24.75 19.68
C SER A 115 -10.29 -23.25 19.65
N GLY A 116 -11.58 -22.90 19.49
CA GLY A 116 -12.07 -21.52 19.51
C GLY A 116 -11.56 -20.65 18.36
N GLY A 117 -11.87 -19.36 18.43
CA GLY A 117 -11.45 -18.38 17.42
C GLY A 117 -12.47 -17.30 17.14
N ILE A 118 -12.07 -16.30 16.35
CA ILE A 118 -12.97 -15.22 15.98
C ILE A 118 -13.92 -15.74 14.88
N LYS A 119 -15.24 -15.70 15.14
CA LYS A 119 -16.30 -16.22 14.26
C LYS A 119 -17.06 -15.15 13.49
N GLY A 120 -16.92 -13.87 13.86
CA GLY A 120 -17.55 -12.75 13.15
C GLY A 120 -16.99 -11.39 13.58
N TYR A 121 -17.22 -10.37 12.75
CA TYR A 121 -16.76 -9.00 12.97
C TYR A 121 -17.87 -7.98 12.68
N VAL A 122 -17.95 -6.93 13.49
CA VAL A 122 -18.91 -5.83 13.37
C VAL A 122 -18.16 -4.50 13.46
N ALA A 123 -18.17 -3.73 12.37
CA ALA A 123 -17.70 -2.34 12.36
C ALA A 123 -18.87 -1.40 12.71
N VAL A 124 -18.64 -0.41 13.56
CA VAL A 124 -19.67 0.58 13.96
C VAL A 124 -19.10 1.98 13.75
N ALA A 125 -19.71 2.77 12.86
CA ALA A 125 -19.26 4.14 12.53
C ALA A 125 -17.74 4.25 12.26
N GLY A 126 -17.20 3.32 11.45
CA GLY A 126 -15.75 3.15 11.24
C GLY A 126 -15.02 4.39 10.74
N MET A 127 -13.75 4.54 11.14
CA MET A 127 -12.97 5.78 11.16
C MET A 127 -13.11 6.77 9.98
N GLY A 128 -13.39 8.03 10.34
CA GLY A 128 -12.91 9.25 9.66
C GLY A 128 -12.02 10.07 10.59
N SER A 129 -11.10 10.88 10.06
CA SER A 129 -10.11 11.62 10.87
C SER A 129 -10.61 12.98 11.36
N SER A 130 -10.54 13.22 12.67
CA SER A 130 -10.87 14.52 13.29
C SER A 130 -10.02 14.78 14.55
N THR A 131 -9.94 16.04 14.98
CA THR A 131 -9.11 16.49 16.11
C THR A 131 -9.94 16.93 17.32
N CYS A 132 -9.45 16.60 18.52
CA CYS A 132 -10.21 16.57 19.77
C CYS A 132 -11.05 17.83 20.09
N ASP A 133 -10.48 19.03 19.96
CA ASP A 133 -11.07 20.23 20.55
C ASP A 133 -12.29 20.80 19.77
N ALA A 134 -12.54 20.32 18.54
CA ALA A 134 -13.77 20.60 17.78
C ALA A 134 -14.80 19.45 17.83
N ALA A 135 -14.45 18.31 18.44
CA ALA A 135 -15.15 17.04 18.22
C ALA A 135 -16.44 16.87 19.03
N LYS A 136 -16.57 17.52 20.20
CA LYS A 136 -17.69 17.33 21.14
C LYS A 136 -19.11 17.43 20.53
N PRO A 137 -19.46 18.44 19.71
CA PRO A 137 -20.78 18.49 19.08
C PRO A 137 -20.96 17.48 17.94
N LEU A 138 -19.87 16.94 17.37
CA LEU A 138 -19.89 15.98 16.27
C LEU A 138 -20.04 14.54 16.79
N PHE A 139 -19.31 14.22 17.86
CA PHE A 139 -19.35 12.94 18.58
C PHE A 139 -20.77 12.66 19.12
N PHE A 140 -21.35 13.66 19.80
CA PHE A 140 -22.67 13.56 20.43
C PHE A 140 -23.73 14.38 19.68
N SER A 141 -23.69 14.28 18.35
CA SER A 141 -24.51 15.04 17.39
C SER A 141 -26.02 14.84 17.56
N ASP A 142 -26.45 13.66 18.04
CA ASP A 142 -27.86 13.30 18.29
C ASP A 142 -28.32 13.49 19.75
N LEU A 143 -27.42 13.88 20.66
CA LEU A 143 -27.78 14.22 22.04
C LEU A 143 -28.12 15.72 22.19
N PRO A 144 -29.03 16.10 23.10
CA PRO A 144 -29.23 17.50 23.49
C PRO A 144 -28.01 18.02 24.30
N PRO A 145 -27.74 19.34 24.32
CA PRO A 145 -26.48 19.90 24.82
C PRO A 145 -26.07 19.45 26.22
N GLU A 146 -27.00 19.42 27.16
CA GLU A 146 -26.77 19.04 28.56
C GLU A 146 -26.28 17.59 28.70
N ARG A 147 -26.74 16.68 27.82
CA ARG A 147 -26.25 15.29 27.80
C ARG A 147 -24.90 15.13 27.10
N ARG A 148 -24.52 16.07 26.21
CA ARG A 148 -23.16 16.11 25.62
C ARG A 148 -22.12 16.45 26.69
N ASP A 149 -22.47 17.27 27.67
CA ASP A 149 -21.58 17.61 28.79
C ASP A 149 -21.34 16.44 29.74
N GLU A 150 -22.32 15.55 29.90
CA GLU A 150 -22.17 14.32 30.67
C GLU A 150 -21.37 13.26 29.91
N ALA A 151 -21.74 12.98 28.65
CA ALA A 151 -21.07 11.98 27.82
C ALA A 151 -19.59 12.32 27.55
N TRP A 152 -19.26 13.61 27.40
CA TRP A 152 -17.88 14.07 27.18
C TRP A 152 -16.93 13.80 28.36
N LYS A 153 -17.45 13.58 29.58
CA LYS A 153 -16.63 13.18 30.75
C LYS A 153 -16.02 11.77 30.61
N LEU A 154 -16.53 10.97 29.67
CA LEU A 154 -16.08 9.61 29.38
C LEU A 154 -15.06 9.54 28.22
N VAL A 155 -14.75 10.69 27.60
CA VAL A 155 -13.77 10.81 26.51
C VAL A 155 -12.38 11.13 27.10
N LEU A 156 -11.41 10.24 26.83
CA LEU A 156 -10.01 10.41 27.18
C LEU A 156 -9.38 11.51 26.30
N GLY A 157 -8.93 12.60 26.93
CA GLY A 157 -8.56 13.84 26.22
C GLY A 157 -7.31 13.79 25.31
N SER A 158 -6.74 12.62 25.01
CA SER A 158 -5.61 12.44 24.08
C SER A 158 -5.57 11.05 23.44
N GLN A 159 -5.15 11.02 22.17
CA GLN A 159 -4.84 9.83 21.40
C GLN A 159 -3.49 10.01 20.68
N SER A 160 -2.72 8.94 20.51
CA SER A 160 -1.50 8.91 19.70
C SER A 160 -1.79 9.18 18.23
N GLN A 161 -1.15 10.18 17.63
CA GLN A 161 -1.28 10.44 16.19
C GLN A 161 -0.71 9.28 15.35
N LYS A 162 0.29 8.54 15.87
CA LYS A 162 0.91 7.41 15.17
C LYS A 162 -0.12 6.34 14.80
N SER A 163 -1.09 6.07 15.68
CA SER A 163 -2.15 5.08 15.45
C SER A 163 -3.07 5.41 14.25
N LEU A 164 -3.07 6.67 13.81
CA LEU A 164 -3.85 7.15 12.65
C LEU A 164 -3.00 7.21 11.36
N SER A 165 -1.72 6.82 11.43
CA SER A 165 -0.77 6.83 10.31
C SER A 165 -0.13 5.46 10.01
N ASP A 166 -0.32 4.48 10.89
CA ASP A 166 0.12 3.10 10.66
C ASP A 166 -0.79 2.43 9.60
N VAL A 167 -0.19 1.93 8.52
CA VAL A 167 -0.89 1.22 7.44
C VAL A 167 -0.75 -0.30 7.59
N SER A 168 -1.78 -1.04 7.18
CA SER A 168 -1.85 -2.51 7.28
C SER A 168 -2.19 -3.13 5.93
N ASP A 169 -1.48 -4.19 5.57
CA ASP A 169 -1.75 -4.99 4.36
C ASP A 169 -2.98 -5.91 4.51
N PHE A 170 -3.45 -6.14 5.75
CA PHE A 170 -4.67 -6.91 6.05
C PHE A 170 -5.89 -5.98 6.11
N ILE A 171 -6.78 -6.10 5.13
CA ILE A 171 -7.98 -5.27 4.97
C ILE A 171 -9.27 -6.11 5.10
N ASN A 172 -10.45 -5.44 5.14
CA ASN A 172 -11.74 -6.13 5.36
C ASN A 172 -12.02 -7.28 4.36
N SER A 173 -11.52 -7.22 3.12
CA SER A 173 -11.66 -8.29 2.13
C SER A 173 -10.85 -9.55 2.45
N ASP A 174 -9.79 -9.42 3.25
CA ASP A 174 -8.90 -10.52 3.60
C ASP A 174 -9.43 -11.29 4.84
N ALA A 175 -10.34 -10.68 5.60
CA ALA A 175 -11.08 -11.31 6.69
C ALA A 175 -12.24 -12.18 6.14
N THR A 176 -12.00 -13.49 6.10
CA THR A 176 -12.90 -14.53 5.53
C THR A 176 -14.09 -14.93 6.42
N ILE A 177 -14.28 -14.24 7.54
CA ILE A 177 -15.44 -14.42 8.45
C ILE A 177 -16.58 -13.46 8.08
N PRO A 178 -17.83 -13.71 8.54
CA PRO A 178 -18.94 -12.78 8.38
C PRO A 178 -18.66 -11.39 8.98
N LYS A 179 -18.88 -10.35 8.18
CA LYS A 179 -18.66 -8.93 8.51
C LYS A 179 -19.97 -8.15 8.42
N THR A 180 -20.31 -7.43 9.48
CA THR A 180 -21.44 -6.47 9.49
C THR A 180 -20.91 -5.04 9.64
N TYR A 181 -21.47 -4.08 8.89
CA TYR A 181 -21.29 -2.65 9.17
C TYR A 181 -22.56 -2.09 9.83
N VAL A 182 -22.40 -1.25 10.85
CA VAL A 182 -23.49 -0.51 11.50
C VAL A 182 -23.32 0.97 11.17
N LEU A 183 -24.16 1.46 10.26
CA LEU A 183 -24.18 2.84 9.81
C LEU A 183 -25.01 3.70 10.76
N CYS A 184 -24.46 4.84 11.18
CA CYS A 184 -25.11 5.80 12.08
C CYS A 184 -25.60 7.02 11.28
N GLU A 185 -26.91 7.12 11.05
CA GLU A 185 -27.56 8.06 10.11
C GLU A 185 -27.45 9.55 10.50
N LYS A 186 -27.11 9.85 11.76
CA LYS A 186 -27.00 11.23 12.29
C LYS A 186 -25.57 11.57 12.70
N ASP A 187 -24.61 10.73 12.35
CA ASP A 187 -23.20 10.93 12.66
C ASP A 187 -22.64 12.14 11.89
N GLN A 188 -22.01 13.06 12.62
CA GLN A 188 -21.33 14.25 12.07
C GLN A 188 -19.80 14.17 12.24
N THR A 189 -19.29 13.08 12.81
CA THR A 189 -17.86 12.74 12.92
C THR A 189 -17.43 11.92 11.71
N VAL A 190 -18.26 10.95 11.31
CA VAL A 190 -18.16 10.20 10.06
C VAL A 190 -19.51 10.30 9.34
N PRO A 191 -19.71 11.28 8.45
CA PRO A 191 -21.00 11.49 7.78
C PRO A 191 -21.51 10.22 7.08
N PRO A 192 -22.84 10.00 6.98
CA PRO A 192 -23.41 8.79 6.37
C PRO A 192 -22.87 8.49 4.97
N GLU A 193 -22.58 9.52 4.17
CA GLU A 193 -22.00 9.41 2.83
C GLU A 193 -20.58 8.79 2.87
N LEU A 194 -19.78 9.16 3.87
CA LEU A 194 -18.45 8.59 4.10
C LEU A 194 -18.55 7.16 4.65
N GLN A 195 -19.54 6.88 5.51
CA GLN A 195 -19.83 5.52 5.95
C GLN A 195 -20.24 4.62 4.77
N GLU A 196 -21.05 5.11 3.83
CA GLU A 196 -21.43 4.36 2.62
C GLU A 196 -20.24 4.12 1.67
N MET A 197 -19.30 5.06 1.54
CA MET A 197 -18.02 4.82 0.85
C MET A 197 -17.19 3.72 1.53
N LEU A 198 -17.10 3.73 2.87
CA LEU A 198 -16.38 2.70 3.64
C LEU A 198 -17.06 1.32 3.56
N ILE A 199 -18.40 1.27 3.49
CA ILE A 199 -19.17 0.05 3.25
C ILE A 199 -18.83 -0.54 1.87
N GLN A 200 -18.86 0.28 0.82
CA GLN A 200 -18.56 -0.14 -0.56
C GLN A 200 -17.12 -0.66 -0.70
N ALA A 201 -16.15 0.02 -0.09
CA ALA A 201 -14.75 -0.40 -0.10
C ALA A 201 -14.46 -1.61 0.81
N GLY A 202 -15.28 -1.85 1.85
CA GLY A 202 -15.02 -2.85 2.87
C GLY A 202 -15.57 -4.25 2.59
N GLY A 203 -16.49 -4.42 1.63
CA GLY A 203 -17.03 -5.75 1.30
C GLY A 203 -17.73 -6.44 2.48
N PHE A 204 -18.59 -5.70 3.18
CA PHE A 204 -19.37 -6.22 4.31
C PHE A 204 -20.53 -7.10 3.84
N ASP A 205 -20.68 -8.27 4.47
CA ASP A 205 -21.72 -9.24 4.17
C ASP A 205 -23.12 -8.75 4.60
N LYS A 206 -23.18 -7.82 5.56
CA LYS A 206 -24.42 -7.16 6.02
C LYS A 206 -24.20 -5.69 6.35
N VAL A 207 -25.22 -4.86 6.13
CA VAL A 207 -25.29 -3.47 6.59
C VAL A 207 -26.55 -3.29 7.43
N GLU A 208 -26.39 -2.76 8.64
CA GLU A 208 -27.47 -2.29 9.52
C GLU A 208 -27.45 -0.75 9.53
N LYS A 209 -28.63 -0.11 9.57
CA LYS A 209 -28.73 1.35 9.76
C LYS A 209 -29.35 1.68 11.13
N LEU A 210 -28.73 2.61 11.86
CA LEU A 210 -29.20 3.15 13.13
C LEU A 210 -29.43 4.65 13.02
N SER A 211 -30.55 5.12 13.55
CA SER A 211 -30.89 6.54 13.55
C SER A 211 -30.20 7.33 14.67
N SER A 212 -28.88 7.13 14.83
CA SER A 212 -28.01 7.65 15.89
C SER A 212 -26.84 8.47 15.33
N GLY A 213 -26.21 9.26 16.20
CA GLY A 213 -24.92 9.91 15.98
C GLY A 213 -23.74 8.93 16.15
N HIS A 214 -22.52 9.46 16.25
CA HIS A 214 -21.29 8.66 16.28
C HIS A 214 -21.24 7.62 17.41
N PHE A 215 -21.87 7.89 18.56
CA PHE A 215 -21.90 7.01 19.73
C PHE A 215 -23.27 6.34 19.95
N PRO A 216 -23.67 5.33 19.15
CA PRO A 216 -24.95 4.62 19.34
C PRO A 216 -25.07 4.02 20.74
N PHE A 217 -23.96 3.52 21.31
CA PHE A 217 -23.85 2.97 22.67
C PHE A 217 -24.33 3.94 23.77
N VAL A 218 -24.26 5.25 23.52
CA VAL A 218 -24.64 6.32 24.47
C VAL A 218 -26.04 6.86 24.17
N SER A 219 -26.44 6.93 22.89
CA SER A 219 -27.70 7.57 22.49
C SER A 219 -28.88 6.62 22.30
N GLN A 220 -28.69 5.38 21.83
CA GLN A 220 -29.78 4.43 21.55
C GLN A 220 -29.43 2.98 21.93
N PHE A 221 -30.25 2.39 22.79
CA PHE A 221 -30.03 1.04 23.34
C PHE A 221 -29.86 -0.03 22.26
N LEU A 222 -28.65 -0.61 22.21
CA LEU A 222 -28.19 -1.62 21.22
C LEU A 222 -28.96 -2.96 21.27
N ARG A 223 -29.96 -3.09 22.15
CA ARG A 223 -30.89 -4.25 22.25
C ARG A 223 -31.53 -4.63 20.90
N ARG A 224 -31.70 -3.69 19.97
CA ARG A 224 -32.34 -3.97 18.67
C ARG A 224 -31.43 -4.78 17.73
N ILE A 225 -30.19 -4.34 17.48
CA ILE A 225 -29.26 -5.06 16.59
C ILE A 225 -28.91 -6.44 17.14
N ILE A 226 -28.67 -6.58 18.45
CA ILE A 226 -28.30 -7.86 19.07
C ILE A 226 -29.47 -8.85 19.11
N ARG A 227 -30.74 -8.38 19.17
CA ARG A 227 -31.93 -9.26 19.10
C ARG A 227 -32.41 -9.53 17.68
N GLN A 228 -32.23 -8.61 16.73
CA GLN A 228 -32.60 -8.84 15.33
C GLN A 228 -31.53 -9.61 14.56
N ASN A 229 -30.25 -9.52 14.94
CA ASN A 229 -29.26 -10.51 14.56
C ASN A 229 -29.43 -11.78 15.40
N ARG A 230 -30.42 -12.59 14.99
CA ARG A 230 -30.29 -14.04 15.05
C ARG A 230 -28.94 -14.40 14.42
N VAL A 231 -27.94 -14.71 15.24
CA VAL A 231 -26.70 -15.39 14.80
C VAL A 231 -27.07 -16.87 14.57
N SER A 232 -28.01 -17.07 13.65
CA SER A 232 -28.47 -18.38 13.22
C SER A 232 -27.56 -18.85 12.11
N LEU A 233 -26.61 -19.70 12.50
CA LEU A 233 -26.31 -20.87 11.68
C LEU A 233 -27.63 -21.58 11.31
N TYR A 234 -27.64 -22.22 10.14
CA TYR A 234 -28.71 -22.99 9.48
C TYR A 234 -29.42 -22.33 8.29
N TYR A 235 -29.54 -23.17 7.26
CA TYR A 235 -30.12 -22.92 5.95
C TYR A 235 -31.37 -23.79 5.83
N ASN A 236 -32.56 -23.18 5.74
CA ASN A 236 -33.67 -23.68 4.93
C ASN A 236 -34.77 -22.63 4.79
N SER A 237 -35.70 -22.91 3.88
CA SER A 237 -36.87 -22.08 3.55
C SER A 237 -38.01 -22.19 4.58
N ASP A 238 -39.06 -21.42 4.31
CA ASP A 238 -40.43 -21.58 4.81
C ASP A 238 -40.68 -21.22 6.30
N ASP A 239 -41.03 -19.95 6.52
CA ASP A 239 -42.43 -19.60 6.81
C ASP A 239 -42.67 -18.08 6.67
N GLY A 240 -43.85 -17.69 6.16
CA GLY A 240 -44.19 -16.30 5.84
C GLY A 240 -44.98 -15.59 6.95
N PHE A 241 -45.10 -14.26 6.84
CA PHE A 241 -46.07 -13.46 7.61
C PHE A 241 -46.76 -12.40 6.76
N THR A 242 -48.01 -12.10 7.13
CA THR A 242 -48.97 -11.31 6.35
C THR A 242 -48.86 -9.80 6.57
N GLN A 243 -49.43 -9.03 5.63
CA GLN A 243 -49.73 -7.60 5.83
C GLN A 243 -50.78 -7.40 6.93
N ASP A 244 -50.81 -6.20 7.52
CA ASP A 244 -52.06 -5.48 7.73
C ASP A 244 -52.02 -4.09 7.08
N GLU A 245 -53.19 -3.62 6.62
CA GLU A 245 -53.43 -2.26 6.15
C GLU A 245 -54.58 -1.68 6.97
N THR A 246 -54.50 -0.40 7.33
CA THR A 246 -55.60 0.59 7.38
C THR A 246 -55.04 1.91 7.91
N GLY A 247 -55.61 3.06 7.55
CA GLY A 247 -55.07 4.32 8.04
C GLY A 247 -55.87 5.59 7.76
N SER A 248 -55.31 6.71 8.25
CA SER A 248 -55.77 8.10 8.04
C SER A 248 -57.09 8.47 8.77
N PRO A 249 -57.51 9.76 8.87
CA PRO A 249 -56.90 10.99 8.30
C PRO A 249 -56.78 12.24 9.22
N VAL A 250 -55.82 13.11 8.86
CA VAL A 250 -55.88 14.61 8.71
C VAL A 250 -56.35 15.53 9.86
N TYR A 251 -55.64 16.68 10.03
CA TYR A 251 -56.08 18.07 10.33
C TYR A 251 -54.87 18.84 10.97
N LEU A 252 -54.57 20.14 10.80
CA LEU A 252 -54.61 21.18 9.73
C LEU A 252 -53.71 22.37 10.24
N LEU A 253 -53.32 23.46 9.55
CA LEU A 253 -53.60 24.03 8.22
C LEU A 253 -52.28 24.54 7.57
N ALA A 254 -52.10 25.85 7.27
CA ALA A 254 -50.95 26.37 6.51
C ALA A 254 -50.67 27.90 6.67
N SER A 255 -49.46 28.30 6.21
CA SER A 255 -49.08 29.63 5.66
C SER A 255 -48.78 30.83 6.57
N SER A 256 -47.59 31.42 6.39
CA SER A 256 -47.39 32.83 6.00
C SER A 256 -45.94 33.11 5.54
N THR A 257 -45.77 34.04 4.60
CA THR A 257 -44.47 34.56 4.08
C THR A 257 -44.01 35.81 4.85
N ILE A 258 -42.75 36.26 4.69
CA ILE A 258 -42.35 37.67 4.38
C ILE A 258 -40.81 37.91 4.38
N ALA A 259 -40.39 38.90 3.58
CA ALA A 259 -39.13 39.66 3.58
C ALA A 259 -37.75 38.96 3.49
N ILE A 260 -37.15 39.06 2.30
CA ILE A 260 -35.71 39.32 2.16
C ILE A 260 -35.43 40.74 2.68
N MET A 261 -34.39 40.94 3.51
CA MET A 261 -33.81 42.27 3.69
C MET A 261 -32.27 42.22 3.75
N LYS A 262 -31.65 43.23 3.16
CA LYS A 262 -30.19 43.28 2.90
C LYS A 262 -29.43 43.75 4.14
N PHE A 263 -28.23 43.21 4.34
CA PHE A 263 -27.14 43.98 4.93
C PHE A 263 -25.93 43.91 4.01
N THR A 264 -25.47 45.07 3.54
CA THR A 264 -24.32 45.20 2.64
C THR A 264 -23.17 45.81 3.43
N LEU A 265 -22.10 45.04 3.62
CA LEU A 265 -20.79 45.58 3.98
C LEU A 265 -19.85 45.33 2.81
N TYR A 266 -19.34 46.43 2.25
CA TYR A 266 -18.29 46.38 1.24
C TYR A 266 -16.99 45.89 1.89
N PHE A 267 -16.36 44.88 1.29
CA PHE A 267 -14.91 44.77 1.32
C PHE A 267 -14.39 44.45 -0.09
N SER A 268 -13.21 45.00 -0.40
CA SER A 268 -12.74 45.17 -1.76
C SER A 268 -12.20 43.88 -2.40
N ALA A 269 -12.48 43.76 -3.70
CA ALA A 269 -11.81 43.01 -4.77
C ALA A 269 -10.59 42.10 -4.48
N LEU A 270 -10.51 41.07 -5.32
CA LEU A 270 -9.29 40.34 -5.71
C LEU A 270 -8.80 39.19 -4.80
N THR A 271 -9.64 38.20 -4.57
CA THR A 271 -9.18 36.80 -4.58
C THR A 271 -9.46 36.19 -5.94
N ALA A 272 -8.40 35.80 -6.67
CA ALA A 272 -8.56 34.92 -7.82
C ALA A 272 -9.11 33.56 -7.35
N LEU A 273 -9.90 32.89 -8.20
CA LEU A 273 -10.32 31.51 -7.99
C LEU A 273 -9.15 30.55 -8.19
N LEU A 274 -8.23 30.55 -7.21
CA LEU A 274 -7.35 29.43 -6.94
C LEU A 274 -8.24 28.27 -6.46
N THR A 275 -8.74 27.49 -7.41
CA THR A 275 -9.11 26.10 -7.14
C THR A 275 -7.94 25.47 -6.37
N PRO A 276 -8.14 24.92 -5.16
CA PRO A 276 -7.05 24.30 -4.45
C PRO A 276 -6.57 23.11 -5.29
N ILE A 277 -5.41 23.26 -5.93
CA ILE A 277 -4.65 22.11 -6.41
C ILE A 277 -4.36 21.32 -5.15
N THR A 278 -5.07 20.20 -4.98
CA THR A 278 -4.85 19.27 -3.88
C THR A 278 -3.41 18.80 -3.98
N ALA A 279 -2.53 19.42 -3.18
CA ALA A 279 -1.10 19.16 -3.24
C ALA A 279 -0.88 17.68 -2.99
N GLN A 280 -0.49 16.95 -4.04
CA GLN A 280 -0.19 15.53 -3.95
C GLN A 280 0.82 15.35 -2.82
N LYS A 281 0.54 14.42 -1.91
CA LYS A 281 1.44 14.04 -0.82
C LYS A 281 2.06 12.69 -1.14
N LEU A 282 3.16 12.40 -0.48
CA LEU A 282 3.67 11.04 -0.39
C LEU A 282 2.59 10.14 0.25
N SER A 283 2.31 9.00 -0.37
CA SER A 283 1.40 7.97 0.15
C SER A 283 2.20 6.81 0.73
N GLY A 284 1.80 6.31 1.91
CA GLY A 284 2.48 5.19 2.59
C GLY A 284 3.95 5.46 2.95
N SER A 285 4.72 4.39 3.10
CA SER A 285 6.15 4.41 3.43
C SER A 285 6.86 3.15 2.93
N ALA A 286 8.16 3.26 2.60
CA ALA A 286 8.96 2.13 2.15
C ALA A 286 8.98 0.96 3.16
N GLN A 287 8.59 -0.23 2.70
CA GLN A 287 8.94 -1.51 3.32
C GLN A 287 10.31 -2.00 2.82
N GLY A 288 10.84 -3.08 3.43
CA GLY A 288 12.08 -3.71 3.00
C GLY A 288 13.32 -2.82 3.22
N PHE A 289 14.36 -3.02 2.40
CA PHE A 289 15.68 -2.46 2.70
C PHE A 289 15.73 -0.93 2.71
N ALA A 290 14.84 -0.21 2.01
CA ALA A 290 14.73 1.26 2.08
C ALA A 290 13.89 1.80 3.26
N GLN A 291 13.44 0.97 4.21
CA GLN A 291 12.65 1.40 5.36
C GLN A 291 13.31 2.57 6.12
N GLY A 292 12.53 3.61 6.42
CA GLY A 292 13.04 4.83 7.04
C GLY A 292 13.86 5.72 6.10
N VAL A 293 13.56 5.69 4.79
CA VAL A 293 13.81 6.80 3.85
C VAL A 293 12.83 7.95 4.13
N THR A 294 13.26 9.19 3.94
CA THR A 294 12.43 10.41 4.12
C THR A 294 12.42 11.33 2.91
N GLY A 295 13.34 11.17 1.97
CA GLY A 295 13.46 12.02 0.79
C GLY A 295 13.66 13.49 1.16
N GLY A 296 12.84 14.38 0.60
CA GLY A 296 12.81 15.80 0.96
C GLY A 296 12.18 16.12 2.33
N GLY A 297 11.65 15.12 3.04
CA GLY A 297 11.04 15.29 4.35
C GLY A 297 9.85 16.26 4.34
N SER A 298 9.85 17.22 5.26
CA SER A 298 8.83 18.26 5.41
C SER A 298 9.08 19.52 4.56
N ALA A 299 9.99 19.47 3.57
CA ALA A 299 10.24 20.60 2.69
C ALA A 299 8.98 21.02 1.92
N ALA A 300 8.79 22.33 1.73
CA ALA A 300 7.65 22.87 0.99
C ALA A 300 7.63 22.34 -0.46
N ALA A 301 6.46 21.92 -0.92
CA ALA A 301 6.28 21.34 -2.24
C ALA A 301 6.49 22.39 -3.35
N VAL A 302 7.29 22.04 -4.36
CA VAL A 302 7.52 22.85 -5.57
C VAL A 302 7.00 22.12 -6.81
N THR A 303 6.31 22.83 -7.70
CA THR A 303 5.84 22.31 -8.99
C THR A 303 6.62 23.02 -10.10
N PRO A 304 7.58 22.37 -10.78
CA PRO A 304 8.36 23.01 -11.84
C PRO A 304 7.48 23.32 -13.05
N LYS A 305 7.68 24.48 -13.68
CA LYS A 305 6.82 24.93 -14.80
C LYS A 305 7.23 24.31 -16.14
N ASN A 306 8.49 23.91 -16.25
CA ASN A 306 9.16 23.42 -17.46
C ASN A 306 10.32 22.47 -17.12
N ILE A 307 10.97 21.92 -18.15
CA ILE A 307 12.09 20.96 -18.00
C ILE A 307 13.33 21.56 -17.33
N GLN A 308 13.60 22.86 -17.50
CA GLN A 308 14.76 23.54 -16.89
C GLN A 308 14.58 23.70 -15.38
N GLU A 309 13.39 24.11 -14.93
CA GLU A 309 13.04 24.22 -13.51
C GLU A 309 13.02 22.83 -12.84
N LEU A 310 12.55 21.79 -13.55
CA LEU A 310 12.63 20.40 -13.09
C LEU A 310 14.09 19.96 -12.89
N VAL A 311 14.96 20.14 -13.90
CA VAL A 311 16.39 19.83 -13.79
C VAL A 311 17.05 20.60 -12.64
N THR A 312 16.69 21.86 -12.44
CA THR A 312 17.21 22.68 -11.32
C THR A 312 16.85 22.06 -9.97
N TYR A 313 15.56 21.78 -9.72
CA TYR A 313 15.12 21.19 -8.45
C TYR A 313 15.63 19.77 -8.21
N LEU A 314 15.86 18.97 -9.26
CA LEU A 314 16.44 17.64 -9.15
C LEU A 314 17.95 17.67 -8.81
N THR A 315 18.70 18.62 -9.39
CA THR A 315 20.16 18.67 -9.29
C THR A 315 20.69 19.49 -8.10
N ASP A 316 19.90 20.40 -7.52
CA ASP A 316 20.36 21.23 -6.41
C ASP A 316 20.46 20.48 -5.07
N LYS A 317 21.26 21.02 -4.15
CA LYS A 317 21.59 20.38 -2.85
C LYS A 317 20.56 20.62 -1.74
N THR A 318 19.44 21.27 -2.03
CA THR A 318 18.39 21.57 -1.05
C THR A 318 17.47 20.36 -0.87
N PRO A 319 17.03 20.00 0.34
CA PRO A 319 15.94 19.05 0.51
C PRO A 319 14.66 19.54 -0.18
N ARG A 320 14.01 18.71 -0.99
CA ARG A 320 12.82 19.13 -1.78
C ARG A 320 11.75 18.05 -1.92
N VAL A 321 10.49 18.48 -1.83
CA VAL A 321 9.33 17.77 -2.38
C VAL A 321 9.01 18.39 -3.74
N ILE A 322 9.09 17.60 -4.81
CA ILE A 322 8.95 18.03 -6.21
C ILE A 322 7.71 17.34 -6.80
N VAL A 323 6.71 18.13 -7.19
CA VAL A 323 5.41 17.67 -7.66
C VAL A 323 5.35 17.74 -9.18
N LEU A 324 5.10 16.60 -9.84
CA LEU A 324 4.98 16.49 -11.29
C LEU A 324 3.50 16.41 -11.69
N ASP A 325 2.94 17.55 -12.12
CA ASP A 325 1.52 17.71 -12.48
C ASP A 325 1.25 17.66 -14.00
N ARG A 326 2.29 17.40 -14.81
CA ARG A 326 2.30 17.49 -16.28
C ARG A 326 3.37 16.59 -16.90
N THR A 327 3.35 16.47 -18.23
CA THR A 327 4.44 15.87 -19.01
C THR A 327 5.61 16.84 -19.16
N TYR A 328 6.80 16.37 -18.79
CA TYR A 328 8.09 17.03 -18.98
C TYR A 328 8.81 16.34 -20.14
N ASP A 329 8.65 16.89 -21.35
CA ASP A 329 9.20 16.31 -22.57
C ASP A 329 10.60 16.87 -22.89
N PHE A 330 11.59 15.98 -22.89
CA PHE A 330 13.00 16.27 -23.19
C PHE A 330 13.39 15.87 -24.62
N ILE A 331 12.47 15.34 -25.44
CA ILE A 331 12.81 14.92 -26.80
C ILE A 331 13.25 16.15 -27.63
N GLY A 332 14.47 16.07 -28.18
CA GLY A 332 15.09 17.16 -28.92
C GLY A 332 15.63 18.32 -28.05
N SER A 333 15.43 18.34 -26.73
CA SER A 333 15.88 19.46 -25.87
C SER A 333 17.41 19.63 -25.81
N GLU A 334 18.15 18.56 -26.12
CA GLU A 334 19.61 18.55 -26.27
C GLU A 334 20.06 18.31 -27.72
N GLY A 335 19.13 18.46 -28.68
CA GLY A 335 19.33 18.19 -30.10
C GLY A 335 19.26 16.71 -30.49
N THR A 336 19.64 16.44 -31.73
CA THR A 336 19.60 15.12 -32.37
C THR A 336 21.01 14.74 -32.83
N VAL A 337 21.43 13.50 -32.57
CA VAL A 337 22.69 12.95 -33.07
C VAL A 337 22.43 12.11 -34.32
N LYS A 338 23.36 12.13 -35.28
CA LYS A 338 23.40 11.26 -36.45
C LYS A 338 24.79 10.64 -36.56
N GLU A 339 24.89 9.31 -36.51
CA GLU A 339 26.17 8.59 -36.53
C GLU A 339 26.02 7.13 -36.98
N LYS A 340 27.13 6.38 -37.03
CA LYS A 340 27.12 4.94 -37.32
C LYS A 340 26.91 4.13 -36.04
N GLY A 341 25.76 3.48 -35.96
CA GLY A 341 25.48 2.40 -35.02
C GLY A 341 25.66 1.02 -35.67
N CYS A 342 24.96 0.02 -35.15
CA CYS A 342 24.95 -1.34 -35.71
C CYS A 342 23.61 -2.06 -35.56
N ALA A 343 23.44 -3.15 -36.31
CA ALA A 343 22.33 -4.10 -36.24
C ALA A 343 22.83 -5.49 -35.75
N PRO A 344 23.00 -5.69 -34.43
CA PRO A 344 23.65 -6.90 -33.90
C PRO A 344 22.74 -8.13 -33.82
N TRP A 345 21.41 -7.96 -33.83
CA TRP A 345 20.44 -9.09 -33.81
C TRP A 345 20.00 -9.47 -35.22
N LYS A 346 19.25 -8.58 -35.89
CA LYS A 346 18.79 -8.70 -37.28
C LYS A 346 18.57 -7.31 -37.88
N THR A 347 18.54 -7.22 -39.20
CA THR A 347 18.04 -6.06 -39.94
C THR A 347 16.59 -6.32 -40.37
N GLY A 348 15.65 -5.48 -39.95
CA GLY A 348 14.23 -5.66 -40.26
C GLY A 348 13.32 -4.67 -39.53
N ALA A 349 12.06 -4.61 -39.94
CA ALA A 349 11.04 -3.84 -39.23
C ALA A 349 10.82 -4.43 -37.82
N GLY A 350 10.72 -3.56 -36.81
CA GLY A 350 10.52 -3.93 -35.41
C GLY A 350 11.74 -4.55 -34.69
N CYS A 351 12.87 -4.70 -35.37
CA CYS A 351 14.15 -4.96 -34.71
C CYS A 351 14.67 -3.68 -34.03
N GLN A 352 15.24 -3.80 -32.84
CA GLN A 352 16.14 -2.77 -32.30
C GLN A 352 17.44 -2.72 -33.10
N LEU A 353 18.00 -1.51 -33.19
CA LEU A 353 19.37 -1.25 -33.57
C LEU A 353 20.16 -0.85 -32.32
N ALA A 354 21.45 -0.58 -32.44
CA ALA A 354 22.28 -0.11 -31.33
C ALA A 354 23.13 1.10 -31.72
N ILE A 355 23.26 2.06 -30.80
CA ILE A 355 24.24 3.14 -30.89
C ILE A 355 25.62 2.58 -30.54
N ASN A 356 26.69 3.04 -31.19
CA ASN A 356 28.06 2.59 -30.91
C ASN A 356 28.65 3.24 -29.64
N ALA A 357 27.99 3.00 -28.50
CA ALA A 357 28.39 3.55 -27.21
C ALA A 357 29.64 2.86 -26.63
N ALA A 358 30.06 3.29 -25.43
CA ALA A 358 31.11 2.63 -24.63
C ALA A 358 32.43 2.39 -25.38
N GLY A 359 32.86 3.34 -26.21
CA GLY A 359 34.13 3.30 -26.96
C GLY A 359 34.04 2.55 -28.29
N ASN A 360 33.56 1.30 -28.28
CA ASN A 360 33.26 0.54 -29.51
C ASN A 360 32.31 -0.65 -29.25
N TRP A 361 31.17 -0.45 -28.58
CA TRP A 361 30.23 -1.53 -28.24
C TRP A 361 29.79 -2.35 -29.47
N CYS A 362 29.67 -1.71 -30.65
CA CYS A 362 29.25 -2.40 -31.85
C CYS A 362 30.27 -3.42 -32.40
N GLY A 363 31.54 -3.41 -31.99
CA GLY A 363 32.56 -4.35 -32.48
C GLY A 363 32.56 -4.48 -34.01
N ASP A 364 32.41 -5.70 -34.52
CA ASP A 364 32.31 -6.00 -35.96
C ASP A 364 30.87 -6.14 -36.49
N ASN A 365 29.84 -5.87 -35.65
CA ASN A 365 28.44 -6.00 -36.06
C ASN A 365 28.08 -5.08 -37.24
N PRO A 366 27.16 -5.50 -38.15
CA PRO A 366 26.80 -4.77 -39.36
C PRO A 366 26.46 -3.30 -39.08
N LYS A 367 27.17 -2.37 -39.72
CA LYS A 367 27.04 -0.93 -39.48
C LYS A 367 25.79 -0.35 -40.14
N VAL A 368 25.10 0.52 -39.42
CA VAL A 368 23.88 1.21 -39.89
C VAL A 368 23.91 2.67 -39.46
N ASP A 369 23.20 3.55 -40.16
CA ASP A 369 22.98 4.91 -39.70
C ASP A 369 21.91 4.93 -38.60
N VAL A 370 22.18 5.64 -37.50
CA VAL A 370 21.25 5.87 -36.40
C VAL A 370 20.97 7.36 -36.24
N THR A 371 19.75 7.72 -35.80
CA THR A 371 19.34 9.12 -35.60
C THR A 371 18.46 9.21 -34.37
N TYR A 372 18.95 9.83 -33.29
CA TYR A 372 18.31 9.75 -31.97
C TYR A 372 18.33 11.08 -31.20
N SER A 373 17.41 11.23 -30.24
CA SER A 373 17.36 12.38 -29.33
C SER A 373 18.50 12.30 -28.32
N LYS A 374 19.40 13.28 -28.30
CA LYS A 374 20.57 13.26 -27.40
C LYS A 374 20.17 13.20 -25.93
N ALA A 375 19.06 13.84 -25.56
CA ALA A 375 18.62 13.92 -24.16
C ALA A 375 18.33 12.55 -23.51
N GLY A 376 18.02 11.52 -24.31
CA GLY A 376 17.71 10.18 -23.80
C GLY A 376 18.94 9.38 -23.32
N THR A 377 20.12 9.61 -23.90
CA THR A 377 21.30 8.75 -23.65
C THR A 377 21.96 8.98 -22.28
N SER A 378 21.51 9.97 -21.51
CA SER A 378 21.84 10.11 -20.09
C SER A 378 20.70 10.75 -19.31
N GLY A 379 20.24 10.10 -18.24
CA GLY A 379 19.24 10.66 -17.33
C GLY A 379 19.72 11.88 -16.52
N ILE A 380 18.80 12.54 -15.83
CA ILE A 380 19.08 13.67 -14.93
C ILE A 380 19.75 13.14 -13.66
N ASN A 381 20.91 13.69 -13.28
CA ASN A 381 21.52 13.38 -11.99
C ASN A 381 20.68 13.99 -10.87
N VAL A 382 20.04 13.15 -10.07
CA VAL A 382 19.22 13.58 -8.93
C VAL A 382 20.10 13.63 -7.69
N ALA A 383 20.14 14.79 -7.02
CA ALA A 383 20.86 14.99 -5.77
C ALA A 383 20.16 14.28 -4.60
N SER A 384 20.86 14.15 -3.47
CA SER A 384 20.29 13.61 -2.22
C SER A 384 19.08 14.41 -1.71
N ASP A 385 18.31 13.78 -0.81
CA ASP A 385 17.25 14.40 -0.02
C ASP A 385 16.10 14.95 -0.89
N LYS A 386 15.59 14.10 -1.78
CA LYS A 386 14.52 14.44 -2.75
C LYS A 386 13.32 13.52 -2.60
N THR A 387 12.12 14.10 -2.69
CA THR A 387 10.85 13.38 -2.85
C THR A 387 10.23 13.85 -4.16
N ILE A 388 10.08 12.96 -5.14
CA ILE A 388 9.55 13.27 -6.48
C ILE A 388 8.22 12.54 -6.62
N ILE A 389 7.12 13.28 -6.76
CA ILE A 389 5.76 12.72 -6.72
C ILE A 389 4.89 13.21 -7.88
N GLY A 390 4.26 12.31 -8.62
CA GLY A 390 3.33 12.67 -9.71
C GLY A 390 1.90 12.87 -9.24
N VAL A 391 1.19 13.84 -9.82
CA VAL A 391 -0.22 14.13 -9.53
C VAL A 391 -1.12 13.22 -10.36
N GLY A 392 -1.84 12.31 -9.71
CA GLY A 392 -2.72 11.33 -10.40
C GLY A 392 -1.99 10.63 -11.54
N ASN A 393 -2.52 10.71 -12.76
CA ASN A 393 -1.93 10.16 -13.99
C ASN A 393 -1.22 11.21 -14.87
N LYS A 394 -0.69 12.31 -14.30
CA LYS A 394 -0.11 13.44 -15.06
C LYS A 394 1.41 13.57 -14.99
N GLY A 395 2.06 13.05 -13.95
CA GLY A 395 3.51 13.18 -13.73
C GLY A 395 4.36 12.32 -14.65
N ILE A 396 4.64 12.79 -15.86
CA ILE A 396 5.37 12.03 -16.89
C ILE A 396 6.72 12.71 -17.20
N ILE A 397 7.82 11.95 -17.17
CA ILE A 397 9.13 12.37 -17.72
C ILE A 397 9.32 11.64 -19.05
N LYS A 398 9.41 12.37 -20.14
CA LYS A 398 9.43 11.81 -21.50
C LYS A 398 10.76 12.11 -22.19
N GLY A 399 11.38 11.10 -22.79
CA GLY A 399 12.65 11.23 -23.52
C GLY A 399 13.90 11.39 -22.67
N LYS A 400 13.84 11.21 -21.34
CA LYS A 400 14.99 11.28 -20.42
C LYS A 400 14.72 10.48 -19.13
N GLY A 401 15.74 9.84 -18.57
CA GLY A 401 15.65 9.07 -17.31
C GLY A 401 16.13 9.85 -16.08
N LEU A 402 16.26 9.16 -14.94
CA LEU A 402 16.83 9.66 -13.68
C LEU A 402 18.05 8.84 -13.25
N ARG A 403 19.07 9.50 -12.69
CA ARG A 403 20.34 8.89 -12.26
C ARG A 403 20.64 9.22 -10.79
N PHE A 404 20.90 8.19 -10.00
CA PHE A 404 21.24 8.26 -8.58
C PHE A 404 22.68 7.77 -8.38
N VAL A 405 23.64 8.68 -8.55
CA VAL A 405 25.08 8.36 -8.50
C VAL A 405 25.71 9.07 -7.30
N ASN A 406 26.25 8.30 -6.34
CA ASN A 406 26.89 8.81 -5.11
C ASN A 406 26.00 9.73 -4.26
N VAL A 407 24.71 9.41 -4.17
CA VAL A 407 23.67 10.17 -3.44
C VAL A 407 22.94 9.27 -2.43
N LYS A 408 22.02 9.84 -1.65
CA LYS A 408 21.19 9.06 -0.73
C LYS A 408 19.86 9.72 -0.40
N ASN A 409 18.98 8.97 0.26
CA ASN A 409 17.71 9.45 0.81
C ASN A 409 16.82 10.08 -0.28
N ILE A 410 16.34 9.26 -1.20
CA ILE A 410 15.51 9.70 -2.33
C ILE A 410 14.24 8.86 -2.40
N ILE A 411 13.11 9.51 -2.62
CA ILE A 411 11.83 8.87 -2.91
C ILE A 411 11.37 9.33 -4.30
N VAL A 412 10.95 8.38 -5.13
CA VAL A 412 10.25 8.64 -6.39
C VAL A 412 8.95 7.84 -6.36
N GLN A 413 7.82 8.52 -6.44
CA GLN A 413 6.52 7.87 -6.32
C GLN A 413 5.52 8.35 -7.38
N ASN A 414 4.78 7.41 -7.98
CA ASN A 414 3.71 7.70 -8.93
C ASN A 414 4.14 8.58 -10.13
N ILE A 415 5.21 8.20 -10.85
CA ILE A 415 5.61 8.86 -12.11
C ILE A 415 5.73 7.86 -13.27
N HIS A 416 5.64 8.36 -14.50
CA HIS A 416 5.88 7.57 -15.71
C HIS A 416 7.15 8.06 -16.41
N ILE A 417 8.15 7.19 -16.61
CA ILE A 417 9.31 7.47 -17.46
C ILE A 417 9.15 6.74 -18.80
N THR A 418 9.18 7.46 -19.93
CA THR A 418 8.82 6.87 -21.24
C THR A 418 9.49 7.49 -22.47
N ASN A 419 9.56 6.70 -23.55
CA ASN A 419 10.03 7.08 -24.88
C ASN A 419 11.50 7.53 -24.96
N LEU A 420 12.40 6.76 -24.33
CA LEU A 420 13.84 7.02 -24.31
C LEU A 420 14.53 6.36 -25.52
N ASN A 421 14.30 6.88 -26.72
CA ASN A 421 14.85 6.36 -27.99
C ASN A 421 14.65 4.83 -28.18
N PRO A 422 13.41 4.30 -28.13
CA PRO A 422 13.13 2.86 -28.07
C PRO A 422 13.67 2.02 -29.24
N GLN A 423 13.97 2.66 -30.38
CA GLN A 423 14.59 2.01 -31.54
C GLN A 423 16.03 1.52 -31.27
N TYR A 424 16.68 2.08 -30.26
CA TYR A 424 18.14 2.02 -30.10
C TYR A 424 18.56 1.53 -28.72
N VAL A 425 19.26 0.41 -28.68
CA VAL A 425 20.06 0.03 -27.51
C VAL A 425 21.17 1.05 -27.30
N TRP A 426 21.43 1.39 -26.03
CA TRP A 426 22.14 2.60 -25.56
C TRP A 426 21.40 3.93 -25.81
N GLY A 427 20.16 3.90 -26.32
CA GLY A 427 19.31 5.09 -26.52
C GLY A 427 18.84 5.76 -25.22
N GLY A 428 18.80 5.02 -24.10
CA GLY A 428 18.54 5.54 -22.77
C GLY A 428 18.08 4.47 -21.76
N ASP A 429 18.33 4.74 -20.47
CA ASP A 429 17.85 3.95 -19.32
C ASP A 429 16.90 4.82 -18.48
N ALA A 430 15.84 4.24 -17.90
CA ALA A 430 14.86 5.02 -17.13
C ALA A 430 15.34 5.36 -15.70
N PHE A 431 15.83 4.38 -14.94
CA PHE A 431 16.40 4.59 -13.60
C PHE A 431 17.81 3.98 -13.48
N THR A 432 18.80 4.81 -13.15
CA THR A 432 20.21 4.39 -12.93
C THR A 432 20.63 4.58 -11.48
N PHE A 433 21.33 3.60 -10.90
CA PHE A 433 21.86 3.61 -9.53
C PHE A 433 23.37 3.31 -9.56
N SER A 434 24.18 3.99 -8.75
CA SER A 434 25.58 3.59 -8.47
C SER A 434 26.06 4.25 -7.18
N GLY A 435 26.62 3.49 -6.23
CA GLY A 435 27.22 4.04 -5.02
C GLY A 435 26.22 4.76 -4.11
N THR A 436 24.96 4.34 -4.13
CA THR A 436 23.81 5.11 -3.61
C THR A 436 23.11 4.39 -2.45
N SER A 437 22.32 5.09 -1.63
CA SER A 437 21.63 4.43 -0.50
C SER A 437 20.31 5.06 -0.06
N LYS A 438 19.44 4.27 0.56
CA LYS A 438 18.08 4.68 0.98
C LYS A 438 17.31 5.31 -0.18
N ILE A 439 17.00 4.50 -1.20
CA ILE A 439 16.15 4.94 -2.32
C ILE A 439 14.91 4.06 -2.44
N TRP A 440 13.77 4.72 -2.56
CA TRP A 440 12.47 4.08 -2.75
C TRP A 440 11.86 4.55 -4.07
N ILE A 441 11.58 3.60 -4.97
CA ILE A 441 10.85 3.85 -6.22
C ILE A 441 9.50 3.11 -6.12
N ASP A 442 8.40 3.85 -6.18
CA ASP A 442 7.07 3.34 -5.85
C ASP A 442 6.00 3.75 -6.87
N HIS A 443 5.06 2.86 -7.21
CA HIS A 443 3.97 3.14 -8.16
C HIS A 443 4.42 3.79 -9.48
N CYS A 444 5.68 3.58 -9.91
CA CYS A 444 6.19 4.16 -11.14
C CYS A 444 5.94 3.23 -12.32
N THR A 445 5.64 3.80 -13.49
CA THR A 445 5.62 3.05 -14.75
C THR A 445 6.87 3.37 -15.56
N THR A 446 7.43 2.36 -16.21
CA THR A 446 8.53 2.52 -17.19
C THR A 446 8.18 1.77 -18.48
N SER A 447 8.30 2.43 -19.64
CA SER A 447 7.89 1.88 -20.94
C SER A 447 8.62 2.54 -22.12
N LEU A 448 8.67 1.87 -23.28
CA LEU A 448 9.25 2.42 -24.52
C LEU A 448 10.68 2.98 -24.33
N LEU A 449 11.58 2.15 -23.84
CA LEU A 449 12.98 2.51 -23.56
C LEU A 449 13.92 1.90 -24.60
N GLY A 450 15.03 2.57 -24.88
CA GLY A 450 16.10 2.01 -25.72
C GLY A 450 16.85 0.88 -25.01
N ARG A 451 17.09 1.02 -23.70
CA ARG A 451 17.77 0.03 -22.87
C ARG A 451 17.05 -0.14 -21.51
N GLN A 452 17.74 -0.05 -20.37
CA GLN A 452 17.26 -0.63 -19.11
C GLN A 452 16.10 0.15 -18.48
N HIS A 453 15.09 -0.55 -17.94
CA HIS A 453 14.09 0.09 -17.06
C HIS A 453 14.74 0.46 -15.72
N TYR A 454 15.55 -0.44 -15.16
CA TYR A 454 16.34 -0.22 -13.96
C TYR A 454 17.77 -0.75 -14.16
N VAL A 455 18.79 0.03 -13.81
CA VAL A 455 20.20 -0.39 -13.91
C VAL A 455 21.01 0.02 -12.70
N PHE A 456 21.62 -0.96 -12.05
CA PHE A 456 22.57 -0.80 -10.97
C PHE A 456 23.98 -0.96 -11.52
N GLY A 457 24.80 0.07 -11.36
CA GLY A 457 26.22 0.06 -11.68
C GLY A 457 27.01 -0.87 -10.76
N ARG A 458 28.33 -0.91 -10.94
CA ARG A 458 29.20 -1.81 -10.15
C ARG A 458 29.40 -1.32 -8.71
N ASP A 459 29.15 -0.04 -8.44
CA ASP A 459 29.36 0.59 -7.14
C ASP A 459 28.20 0.29 -6.18
N LYS A 460 28.54 -0.23 -5.00
CA LYS A 460 27.63 -0.73 -3.97
C LYS A 460 26.43 0.19 -3.70
N SER A 461 25.21 -0.32 -3.89
CA SER A 461 23.95 0.39 -3.66
C SER A 461 23.07 -0.31 -2.62
N THR A 462 22.84 0.32 -1.45
CA THR A 462 22.20 -0.35 -0.29
C THR A 462 20.94 0.34 0.22
N GLY A 463 20.01 -0.45 0.75
CA GLY A 463 18.74 0.08 1.22
C GLY A 463 17.89 0.60 0.07
N ILE A 464 17.71 -0.22 -0.96
CA ILE A 464 16.90 0.11 -2.14
C ILE A 464 15.60 -0.69 -2.08
N THR A 465 14.46 -0.04 -2.26
CA THR A 465 13.15 -0.70 -2.43
C THR A 465 12.53 -0.23 -3.74
N LEU A 466 12.18 -1.19 -4.60
CA LEU A 466 11.37 -0.99 -5.79
C LEU A 466 10.01 -1.64 -5.50
N SER A 467 8.97 -0.86 -5.22
CA SER A 467 7.64 -1.38 -4.86
C SER A 467 6.51 -0.94 -5.79
N ASN A 468 5.53 -1.81 -6.01
CA ASN A 468 4.29 -1.49 -6.75
C ASN A 468 4.52 -0.89 -8.16
N ASN A 469 5.68 -1.09 -8.78
CA ASN A 469 6.00 -0.49 -10.08
C ASN A 469 5.48 -1.36 -11.23
N HIS A 470 5.20 -0.73 -12.38
CA HIS A 470 4.86 -1.41 -13.63
C HIS A 470 5.99 -1.26 -14.63
N ILE A 471 6.62 -2.37 -14.95
CA ILE A 471 7.60 -2.51 -16.03
C ILE A 471 6.85 -3.03 -17.24
N ASP A 472 6.60 -2.12 -18.18
CA ASP A 472 5.82 -2.35 -19.40
C ASP A 472 6.77 -2.58 -20.59
N GLY A 473 7.01 -3.84 -20.91
CA GLY A 473 7.89 -4.25 -22.00
C GLY A 473 7.28 -4.16 -23.41
N ARG A 474 6.02 -3.70 -23.56
CA ARG A 474 5.37 -3.59 -24.89
C ARG A 474 6.04 -2.50 -25.72
N THR A 475 6.72 -2.88 -26.79
CA THR A 475 7.47 -1.99 -27.68
C THR A 475 7.24 -2.32 -29.15
N GLN A 476 7.36 -1.34 -30.05
CA GLN A 476 7.42 -1.59 -31.49
C GLN A 476 8.82 -2.04 -31.95
N TRP A 477 9.84 -1.91 -31.10
CA TRP A 477 11.23 -2.27 -31.40
C TRP A 477 11.80 -3.11 -30.25
N SER A 478 12.14 -4.38 -30.52
CA SER A 478 12.82 -5.24 -29.55
C SER A 478 14.08 -5.89 -30.15
N ALA A 479 14.99 -6.34 -29.28
CA ALA A 479 16.14 -7.16 -29.68
C ALA A 479 15.72 -8.51 -30.31
N GLY A 480 14.54 -9.05 -29.96
CA GLY A 480 13.95 -10.25 -30.58
C GLY A 480 13.34 -10.02 -31.97
N CYS A 481 13.04 -8.76 -32.32
CA CYS A 481 12.19 -8.35 -33.45
C CYS A 481 10.73 -8.87 -33.34
N ASP A 482 10.21 -8.90 -32.11
CA ASP A 482 8.98 -9.58 -31.70
C ASP A 482 8.05 -8.74 -30.81
N GLY A 483 8.48 -7.54 -30.39
CA GLY A 483 7.74 -6.61 -29.54
C GLY A 483 7.99 -6.74 -28.03
N TYR A 484 8.74 -7.75 -27.58
CA TYR A 484 9.04 -8.01 -26.17
C TYR A 484 10.36 -7.38 -25.73
N HIS A 485 10.34 -6.45 -24.76
CA HIS A 485 11.55 -5.75 -24.34
C HIS A 485 12.54 -6.66 -23.59
N TYR A 486 13.82 -6.65 -23.97
CA TYR A 486 14.84 -7.52 -23.36
C TYR A 486 15.58 -6.86 -22.17
N TRP A 487 15.61 -5.53 -22.10
CA TRP A 487 16.47 -4.77 -21.20
C TRP A 487 15.69 -4.33 -19.94
N THR A 488 15.37 -5.29 -19.08
CA THR A 488 14.42 -5.09 -17.98
C THR A 488 15.08 -4.47 -16.72
N ILE A 489 15.75 -5.27 -15.88
CA ILE A 489 16.43 -4.85 -14.64
C ILE A 489 17.86 -5.44 -14.60
N GLU A 490 18.88 -4.60 -14.67
CA GLU A 490 20.30 -5.01 -14.64
C GLU A 490 20.92 -4.77 -13.26
N MET A 491 21.23 -5.84 -12.51
CA MET A 491 21.80 -5.78 -11.16
C MET A 491 23.24 -6.33 -11.14
N VAL A 492 24.23 -5.46 -11.29
CA VAL A 492 25.67 -5.84 -11.33
C VAL A 492 26.52 -5.16 -10.24
N GLY A 493 25.88 -4.75 -9.14
CA GLY A 493 26.53 -4.05 -8.03
C GLY A 493 27.22 -4.95 -7.01
N GLN A 494 28.33 -4.46 -6.44
CA GLN A 494 29.14 -5.22 -5.48
C GLN A 494 28.67 -5.00 -4.04
N GLY A 495 27.83 -5.91 -3.56
CA GLY A 495 27.23 -5.89 -2.21
C GLY A 495 25.91 -5.12 -2.13
N ASP A 496 25.19 -4.99 -3.23
CA ASP A 496 23.92 -4.30 -3.31
C ASP A 496 22.85 -4.96 -2.43
N GLN A 497 21.89 -4.16 -1.94
CA GLN A 497 20.76 -4.63 -1.12
C GLN A 497 19.46 -4.06 -1.68
N ILE A 498 18.72 -4.89 -2.42
CA ILE A 498 17.52 -4.51 -3.18
C ILE A 498 16.30 -5.32 -2.73
N THR A 499 15.23 -4.65 -2.32
CA THR A 499 13.88 -5.22 -2.21
C THR A 499 13.11 -4.94 -3.49
N LEU A 500 12.47 -5.96 -4.05
CA LEU A 500 11.58 -5.89 -5.21
C LEU A 500 10.21 -6.42 -4.73
N GLN A 501 9.24 -5.53 -4.51
CA GLN A 501 7.96 -5.85 -3.86
C GLN A 501 6.74 -5.49 -4.72
N ASN A 502 5.76 -6.37 -4.87
CA ASN A 502 4.47 -6.06 -5.53
C ASN A 502 4.56 -5.50 -6.97
N ASN A 503 5.68 -5.66 -7.68
CA ASN A 503 5.84 -5.08 -9.02
C ASN A 503 5.17 -5.96 -10.08
N LEU A 504 4.63 -5.33 -11.13
CA LEU A 504 4.22 -6.00 -12.36
C LEU A 504 5.35 -5.88 -13.40
N ILE A 505 5.92 -7.02 -13.78
CA ILE A 505 6.88 -7.13 -14.89
C ILE A 505 6.16 -7.86 -16.02
N GLU A 506 5.91 -7.20 -17.15
CA GLU A 506 5.19 -7.83 -18.25
C GLU A 506 5.70 -7.53 -19.65
N HIS A 507 5.47 -8.48 -20.56
CA HIS A 507 5.80 -8.40 -21.98
C HIS A 507 7.30 -8.18 -22.25
N THR A 508 8.15 -8.88 -21.50
CA THR A 508 9.62 -8.82 -21.65
C THR A 508 10.21 -10.14 -22.15
N ALA A 509 11.49 -10.13 -22.53
CA ALA A 509 12.20 -11.29 -23.08
C ALA A 509 13.47 -11.69 -22.29
N GLY A 510 13.93 -10.87 -21.35
CA GLY A 510 15.17 -11.09 -20.61
C GLY A 510 15.35 -10.16 -19.42
N ARG A 511 16.48 -10.34 -18.70
CA ARG A 511 16.96 -9.45 -17.63
C ARG A 511 15.94 -9.09 -16.55
N GLY A 512 15.01 -9.97 -16.21
CA GLY A 512 13.92 -9.68 -15.28
C GLY A 512 13.98 -10.43 -13.95
N PRO A 513 14.97 -10.23 -13.05
CA PRO A 513 16.19 -9.42 -13.19
C PRO A 513 17.39 -10.18 -13.79
N ALA A 514 18.39 -9.45 -14.29
CA ALA A 514 19.76 -9.95 -14.39
C ALA A 514 20.46 -9.77 -13.04
N LEU A 515 20.47 -10.82 -12.22
CA LEU A 515 20.94 -10.84 -10.83
C LEU A 515 22.39 -11.35 -10.76
N SER A 516 23.33 -10.43 -10.67
CA SER A 516 24.77 -10.66 -10.83
C SER A 516 25.61 -9.96 -9.75
N ALA A 517 26.93 -10.01 -9.92
CA ALA A 517 27.96 -9.51 -9.00
C ALA A 517 27.79 -10.14 -7.60
N THR A 518 27.65 -9.32 -6.56
CA THR A 518 27.33 -9.78 -5.20
C THR A 518 26.05 -9.10 -4.69
N THR A 519 25.12 -8.82 -5.61
CA THR A 519 23.79 -8.29 -5.32
C THR A 519 23.01 -9.24 -4.41
N PHE A 520 22.38 -8.70 -3.37
CA PHE A 520 21.42 -9.41 -2.51
C PHE A 520 19.99 -8.87 -2.74
N LEU A 521 19.12 -9.76 -3.20
CA LEU A 521 17.75 -9.47 -3.63
C LEU A 521 16.71 -10.16 -2.73
N HIS A 522 15.72 -9.38 -2.28
CA HIS A 522 14.46 -9.89 -1.74
C HIS A 522 13.32 -9.60 -2.72
N ALA A 523 12.89 -10.61 -3.47
CA ALA A 523 11.81 -10.53 -4.44
C ALA A 523 10.52 -11.13 -3.85
N VAL A 524 9.61 -10.25 -3.45
CA VAL A 524 8.40 -10.61 -2.69
C VAL A 524 7.12 -10.14 -3.40
N ASN A 525 6.16 -11.04 -3.56
CA ASN A 525 4.82 -10.75 -4.09
C ASN A 525 4.75 -10.01 -5.44
N ASN A 526 5.76 -10.12 -6.31
CA ASN A 526 5.73 -9.58 -7.66
C ASN A 526 4.95 -10.49 -8.61
N VAL A 527 4.55 -9.96 -9.77
CA VAL A 527 3.93 -10.70 -10.87
C VAL A 527 4.79 -10.55 -12.12
N TRP A 528 5.34 -11.66 -12.60
CA TRP A 528 5.89 -11.79 -13.95
C TRP A 528 4.82 -12.34 -14.88
N ARG A 529 4.48 -11.61 -15.94
CA ARG A 529 3.39 -11.97 -16.87
C ARG A 529 3.84 -11.85 -18.32
N ASP A 530 3.59 -12.89 -19.12
CA ASP A 530 3.84 -12.89 -20.57
C ASP A 530 5.32 -12.57 -20.89
N ILE A 531 6.20 -13.54 -20.65
CA ILE A 531 7.65 -13.36 -20.77
C ILE A 531 8.19 -14.28 -21.88
N ASN A 532 8.42 -13.70 -23.06
CA ASN A 532 8.80 -14.39 -24.30
C ASN A 532 10.30 -14.72 -24.38
N GLY A 533 10.84 -15.29 -23.31
CA GLY A 533 12.27 -15.61 -23.20
C GLY A 533 12.55 -16.12 -21.80
N HIS A 534 13.29 -15.35 -21.00
CA HIS A 534 13.49 -15.67 -19.59
C HIS A 534 13.29 -14.49 -18.65
N ALA A 535 12.97 -14.81 -17.39
CA ALA A 535 12.96 -13.82 -16.31
C ALA A 535 14.36 -13.66 -15.72
N ILE A 536 14.81 -14.60 -14.87
CA ILE A 536 16.04 -14.46 -14.08
C ILE A 536 17.27 -14.95 -14.87
N GLU A 537 18.25 -14.05 -15.09
CA GLU A 537 19.61 -14.38 -15.56
C GLU A 537 20.66 -13.98 -14.52
N GLY A 538 21.90 -14.47 -14.64
CA GLY A 538 22.98 -14.12 -13.69
C GLY A 538 24.29 -14.87 -13.95
N ASP A 539 25.40 -14.13 -14.00
CA ASP A 539 26.70 -14.59 -14.50
C ASP A 539 27.76 -14.88 -13.41
N THR A 540 27.53 -14.48 -12.15
CA THR A 540 28.56 -14.47 -11.10
C THR A 540 28.11 -15.01 -9.73
N ALA A 541 27.72 -14.18 -8.77
CA ALA A 541 27.49 -14.60 -7.38
C ALA A 541 26.27 -13.92 -6.71
N GLY A 542 25.27 -13.55 -7.53
CA GLY A 542 24.03 -12.94 -7.05
C GLY A 542 23.23 -13.84 -6.11
N LYS A 543 22.56 -13.25 -5.13
CA LYS A 543 21.78 -13.93 -4.07
C LYS A 543 20.34 -13.47 -4.11
N GLY A 544 19.37 -14.39 -4.15
CA GLY A 544 17.95 -14.02 -4.29
C GLY A 544 16.98 -14.92 -3.54
N LEU A 545 16.21 -14.33 -2.61
CA LEU A 545 14.99 -14.94 -2.06
C LEU A 545 13.79 -14.50 -2.91
N PHE A 546 13.06 -15.46 -3.45
CA PHE A 546 11.84 -15.26 -4.24
C PHE A 546 10.67 -15.92 -3.49
N GLU A 547 9.80 -15.13 -2.88
CA GLU A 547 8.64 -15.63 -2.12
C GLU A 547 7.31 -14.94 -2.47
N GLY A 548 6.22 -15.71 -2.48
CA GLY A 548 4.87 -15.19 -2.72
C GLY A 548 4.64 -14.57 -4.11
N ASN A 549 5.54 -14.76 -5.07
CA ASN A 549 5.42 -14.19 -6.42
C ASN A 549 4.55 -15.06 -7.33
N VAL A 550 4.18 -14.51 -8.48
CA VAL A 550 3.47 -15.21 -9.56
C VAL A 550 4.30 -15.16 -10.84
N PHE A 551 4.41 -16.30 -11.50
CA PHE A 551 4.96 -16.43 -12.85
C PHE A 551 3.86 -16.96 -13.77
N GLN A 552 3.39 -16.11 -14.70
CA GLN A 552 2.32 -16.42 -15.64
C GLN A 552 2.84 -16.28 -17.08
N ASN A 553 2.71 -17.34 -17.89
CA ASN A 553 3.20 -17.39 -19.27
C ASN A 553 4.71 -17.04 -19.39
N VAL A 554 5.53 -17.51 -18.46
CA VAL A 554 6.99 -17.27 -18.40
C VAL A 554 7.74 -18.46 -18.98
N LYS A 555 8.24 -18.34 -20.22
CA LYS A 555 8.88 -19.47 -20.93
C LYS A 555 9.99 -20.14 -20.13
N GLN A 556 10.87 -19.36 -19.50
CA GLN A 556 11.94 -19.85 -18.64
C GLN A 556 12.11 -18.92 -17.41
N VAL A 557 11.80 -19.40 -16.20
CA VAL A 557 11.85 -18.53 -15.01
C VAL A 557 13.28 -18.22 -14.57
N VAL A 558 14.22 -19.18 -14.70
CA VAL A 558 15.66 -18.97 -14.45
C VAL A 558 16.46 -19.60 -15.59
N VAL A 559 17.52 -18.94 -16.06
CA VAL A 559 18.46 -19.54 -17.03
C VAL A 559 19.15 -20.79 -16.45
N PRO A 560 19.40 -21.85 -17.23
CA PRO A 560 19.90 -23.12 -16.70
C PRO A 560 21.29 -23.02 -16.07
N ASP A 561 22.12 -22.12 -16.60
CA ASP A 561 23.51 -21.91 -16.24
C ASP A 561 23.73 -20.83 -15.17
N PHE A 562 22.67 -20.26 -14.59
CA PHE A 562 22.72 -19.19 -13.57
C PHE A 562 23.80 -19.43 -12.50
N LYS A 563 24.69 -18.45 -12.32
CA LYS A 563 25.73 -18.47 -11.26
C LYS A 563 25.30 -17.56 -10.10
N GLY A 564 25.14 -18.15 -8.93
CA GLY A 564 24.64 -17.47 -7.73
C GLY A 564 23.93 -18.44 -6.79
N GLN A 565 23.14 -17.92 -5.85
CA GLN A 565 22.32 -18.70 -4.92
C GLN A 565 20.87 -18.18 -4.94
N LEU A 566 19.91 -19.08 -5.05
CA LEU A 566 18.48 -18.76 -5.14
C LEU A 566 17.65 -19.62 -4.19
N ASN A 567 16.64 -19.00 -3.58
CA ASN A 567 15.60 -19.73 -2.87
C ASN A 567 14.23 -19.30 -3.41
N SER A 568 13.45 -20.27 -3.88
CA SER A 568 12.11 -20.05 -4.45
C SER A 568 10.98 -20.62 -3.59
N CYS A 569 11.28 -20.95 -2.33
CA CYS A 569 10.33 -21.55 -1.37
C CYS A 569 9.46 -22.67 -1.99
N PRO A 570 10.01 -23.62 -2.77
CA PRO A 570 9.23 -24.47 -3.67
C PRO A 570 8.48 -25.62 -2.97
N ASP A 571 8.75 -25.87 -1.69
CA ASP A 571 8.08 -26.86 -0.86
C ASP A 571 8.13 -26.46 0.63
N ASN A 572 7.36 -27.17 1.46
CA ASN A 572 7.24 -26.90 2.90
C ASN A 572 8.56 -27.02 3.67
N ALA A 573 9.51 -27.86 3.23
CA ALA A 573 10.79 -28.03 3.92
C ALA A 573 11.72 -26.86 3.61
N ALA A 574 11.82 -26.45 2.35
CA ALA A 574 12.53 -25.25 1.93
C ALA A 574 11.93 -23.98 2.59
N ALA A 575 10.60 -23.89 2.65
CA ALA A 575 9.90 -22.78 3.31
C ALA A 575 10.18 -22.73 4.82
N SER A 576 10.10 -23.87 5.52
CA SER A 576 10.37 -23.97 6.96
C SER A 576 11.81 -23.63 7.31
N ALA A 577 12.78 -24.02 6.47
CA ALA A 577 14.20 -23.73 6.69
C ALA A 577 14.53 -22.23 6.76
N THR A 578 13.68 -21.36 6.19
CA THR A 578 13.85 -19.90 6.25
C THR A 578 13.45 -19.27 7.60
N GLN A 579 12.65 -19.96 8.43
CA GLN A 579 12.02 -19.37 9.61
C GLN A 579 13.01 -18.84 10.64
N GLN A 580 14.14 -19.53 10.83
CA GLN A 580 15.22 -19.11 11.74
C GLN A 580 15.91 -17.80 11.32
N TYR A 581 15.77 -17.37 10.06
CA TYR A 581 16.40 -16.17 9.50
C TYR A 581 15.41 -15.01 9.34
N LEU A 582 14.17 -15.31 8.93
CA LEU A 582 13.13 -14.32 8.65
C LEU A 582 12.16 -14.08 9.83
N GLY A 583 12.21 -14.92 10.87
CA GLY A 583 11.21 -14.95 11.96
C GLY A 583 9.87 -15.60 11.56
N ARG A 584 9.65 -15.82 10.26
CA ARG A 584 8.44 -16.41 9.65
C ARG A 584 8.85 -17.41 8.56
N VAL A 585 7.99 -18.36 8.22
CA VAL A 585 8.17 -19.15 6.98
C VAL A 585 8.05 -18.23 5.75
N CYS A 586 8.83 -18.50 4.71
CA CYS A 586 8.66 -17.81 3.43
C CYS A 586 7.48 -18.38 2.63
N GLN A 587 6.90 -17.55 1.77
CA GLN A 587 5.69 -17.88 1.00
C GLN A 587 6.03 -18.57 -0.33
N GLY A 588 5.30 -19.64 -0.66
CA GLY A 588 5.43 -20.32 -1.96
C GLY A 588 5.02 -19.43 -3.14
N ASN A 589 5.58 -19.70 -4.32
CA ASN A 589 5.28 -18.98 -5.56
C ASN A 589 4.26 -19.73 -6.43
N ILE A 590 3.46 -19.01 -7.22
CA ILE A 590 2.51 -19.58 -8.20
C ILE A 590 3.13 -19.62 -9.59
N PHE A 591 2.91 -20.72 -10.31
CA PHE A 591 3.36 -20.91 -11.70
C PHE A 591 2.17 -21.30 -12.59
N ILE A 592 1.91 -20.50 -13.63
CA ILE A 592 0.82 -20.69 -14.59
C ILE A 592 1.45 -20.70 -15.98
N SER A 593 1.34 -21.82 -16.71
CA SER A 593 1.91 -21.98 -18.08
C SER A 593 3.37 -21.50 -18.19
N SER A 594 4.18 -21.80 -17.16
CA SER A 594 5.52 -21.24 -16.97
C SER A 594 6.55 -22.32 -16.64
N GLY A 595 7.82 -22.06 -16.95
CA GLY A 595 8.94 -22.93 -16.55
C GLY A 595 9.06 -23.07 -15.03
N ALA A 596 9.54 -24.22 -14.56
CA ALA A 596 9.68 -24.49 -13.13
C ALA A 596 10.82 -23.68 -12.48
N PHE A 597 10.63 -23.28 -11.22
CA PHE A 597 11.64 -22.60 -10.40
C PHE A 597 11.76 -23.32 -9.04
N ASN A 598 12.69 -24.26 -8.96
CA ASN A 598 12.87 -25.17 -7.83
C ASN A 598 14.29 -25.03 -7.25
N ARG A 599 14.60 -23.85 -6.71
CA ARG A 599 15.89 -23.53 -6.07
C ARG A 599 15.68 -23.40 -4.56
N LYS A 600 16.60 -23.91 -3.76
CA LYS A 600 16.41 -24.13 -2.31
C LYS A 600 17.61 -23.68 -1.47
N ASP A 601 18.44 -22.80 -2.02
CA ASP A 601 19.72 -22.45 -1.41
C ASP A 601 19.47 -21.67 -0.11
N THR A 602 20.05 -22.12 1.00
CA THR A 602 19.87 -21.49 2.33
C THR A 602 21.14 -20.84 2.87
N GLY A 603 22.30 -21.09 2.26
CA GLY A 603 23.61 -20.62 2.73
C GLY A 603 23.81 -19.10 2.74
N PHE A 604 22.91 -18.34 2.10
CA PHE A 604 22.89 -16.87 2.13
C PHE A 604 21.80 -16.29 3.04
N MET A 605 20.91 -17.11 3.61
CA MET A 605 19.75 -16.62 4.36
C MET A 605 20.13 -15.92 5.66
N SER A 606 21.34 -16.18 6.19
CA SER A 606 21.95 -15.42 7.28
C SER A 606 22.04 -13.91 6.99
N ASP A 607 22.13 -13.51 5.72
CA ASP A 607 22.41 -12.14 5.31
C ASP A 607 21.19 -11.22 5.51
N PHE A 608 20.00 -11.79 5.74
CA PHE A 608 18.81 -11.07 6.20
C PHE A 608 18.91 -10.55 7.65
N LYS A 609 19.80 -11.10 8.47
CA LYS A 609 19.82 -10.85 9.92
C LYS A 609 20.10 -9.38 10.24
N GLY A 610 19.12 -8.70 10.82
CA GLY A 610 19.22 -7.30 11.22
C GLY A 610 18.94 -6.29 10.10
N LEU A 611 18.52 -6.75 8.92
CA LEU A 611 17.98 -5.89 7.87
C LEU A 611 16.46 -5.74 8.03
N PRO A 612 15.85 -4.62 7.62
CA PRO A 612 14.40 -4.51 7.50
C PRO A 612 13.93 -5.38 6.32
N ILE A 613 13.12 -6.41 6.62
CA ILE A 613 12.61 -7.38 5.66
C ILE A 613 11.16 -6.98 5.29
N ALA A 614 10.83 -6.99 4.00
CA ALA A 614 9.45 -6.73 3.58
C ALA A 614 8.48 -7.84 4.03
N ARG A 615 7.22 -7.46 4.27
CA ARG A 615 6.16 -8.43 4.55
C ARG A 615 5.91 -9.25 3.29
N SER A 616 5.69 -10.56 3.45
CA SER A 616 5.17 -11.41 2.38
C SER A 616 3.77 -11.91 2.71
N THR A 617 2.94 -11.96 1.67
CA THR A 617 1.60 -12.54 1.65
C THR A 617 1.59 -13.78 0.74
N GLN A 618 0.51 -14.56 0.76
CA GLN A 618 0.37 -15.67 -0.18
C GLN A 618 0.37 -15.16 -1.63
N ALA A 619 0.89 -15.97 -2.57
CA ALA A 619 0.97 -15.58 -3.98
C ALA A 619 -0.39 -15.31 -4.67
N THR A 620 -1.49 -15.82 -4.13
CA THR A 620 -2.87 -15.47 -4.52
C THR A 620 -3.18 -13.98 -4.30
N THR A 621 -2.59 -13.36 -3.28
CA THR A 621 -2.70 -11.91 -2.99
C THR A 621 -1.97 -11.10 -4.06
N ALA A 622 -0.76 -11.54 -4.45
CA ALA A 622 -0.02 -10.93 -5.56
C ALA A 622 -0.79 -11.08 -6.87
N GLN A 623 -1.28 -12.29 -7.19
CA GLN A 623 -2.02 -12.60 -8.41
C GLN A 623 -3.25 -11.71 -8.62
N SER A 624 -3.95 -11.37 -7.53
CA SER A 624 -5.17 -10.55 -7.55
C SER A 624 -4.89 -9.05 -7.46
N LYS A 625 -4.09 -8.60 -6.48
CA LYS A 625 -3.92 -7.16 -6.19
C LYS A 625 -2.88 -6.47 -7.10
N VAL A 626 -1.80 -7.13 -7.51
CA VAL A 626 -0.69 -6.47 -8.25
C VAL A 626 -1.07 -5.99 -9.66
N PRO A 627 -1.74 -6.77 -10.52
CA PRO A 627 -2.10 -6.28 -11.86
C PRO A 627 -3.04 -5.07 -11.82
N GLY A 628 -3.90 -4.99 -10.81
CA GLY A 628 -4.74 -3.83 -10.52
C GLY A 628 -3.92 -2.63 -10.08
N ASN A 629 -3.10 -2.80 -9.04
CA ASN A 629 -2.54 -1.68 -8.28
C ASN A 629 -1.15 -1.21 -8.76
N ALA A 630 -0.34 -2.05 -9.40
CA ALA A 630 1.02 -1.68 -9.75
C ALA A 630 1.08 -0.69 -10.93
N GLY A 631 1.88 0.37 -10.77
CA GLY A 631 2.17 1.39 -11.78
C GLY A 631 1.55 2.77 -11.53
N PHE A 632 1.82 3.65 -12.48
CA PHE A 632 1.44 5.06 -12.50
C PHE A 632 -0.09 5.28 -12.56
N GLY A 633 -0.58 6.26 -11.81
CA GLY A 633 -1.98 6.66 -11.74
C GLY A 633 -2.87 5.80 -10.85
N LYS A 634 -2.29 4.99 -9.94
CA LYS A 634 -2.96 3.95 -9.15
C LYS A 634 -2.72 4.08 -7.63
N ILE A 635 -2.55 5.31 -7.15
CA ILE A 635 -2.13 5.65 -5.77
C ILE A 635 -3.13 6.55 -5.03
#